data_AF-A0A2I3BRQ5-F1
#
_entry.id   AF-A0A2I3BRQ5-F1
#
_cell.length_a   1.000
_cell.length_b   1.000
_cell.length_c   1.000
_cell.angle_alpha   90.00
_cell.angle_beta   90.00
_cell.angle_gamma   90.00
#
_symmetry.space_group_name_H-M   'P 1'
#
loop_
_entity.id
_entity.type
_entity.pdbx_description
1 polymer ?
#
loop_
_entity_poly.entity_id
_entity_poly.type
_entity_poly.pdbx_seq_one_letter_code
_entity_poly.pdbx_strand_id
1 'polypeptide(L)'
;MLLSGGKPPAQEWFMVQTKSKPRVHRQRLQVQRIFRVKVTAFQSRPDTPYFWLQLEGPRENTGKAKEYLKGLCNPELWKEVRYPPVLHCAFLGAQGLFLDCLCWSTLAYLVPGPPGSLMVGGLTESFT
;
A
#
# COMPACT_ATOMS: atom_id res chain seq x y z
N MET A 1 17.00 2.46 33.35
CA MET A 1 15.86 1.53 33.21
C MET A 1 16.09 0.69 31.96
N LEU A 2 16.42 -0.59 32.14
CA LEU A 2 16.61 -1.57 31.07
C LEU A 2 15.36 -2.44 31.01
N LEU A 3 14.48 -2.21 30.03
CA LEU A 3 13.38 -3.06 29.57
C LEU A 3 13.09 -2.61 28.11
N SER A 4 13.03 -3.41 27.05
CA SER A 4 12.65 -4.82 26.93
C SER A 4 13.35 -5.45 25.72
N GLY A 5 13.66 -6.75 25.82
CA GLY A 5 13.95 -7.62 24.69
C GLY A 5 12.71 -7.82 23.81
N GLY A 6 12.30 -6.77 23.10
CA GLY A 6 11.30 -6.87 22.04
C GLY A 6 11.84 -7.81 20.96
N LYS A 7 11.02 -8.75 20.50
CA LYS A 7 11.37 -9.55 19.31
C LYS A 7 11.79 -8.59 18.19
N PRO A 8 12.86 -8.91 17.43
CA PRO A 8 13.25 -8.09 16.31
C PRO A 8 12.06 -7.89 15.36
N PRO A 9 11.94 -6.72 14.73
CA PRO A 9 10.85 -6.46 13.79
C PRO A 9 10.86 -7.56 12.71
N ALA A 10 9.67 -7.98 12.31
CA ALA A 10 9.54 -8.95 11.24
C ALA A 10 10.08 -8.33 9.95
N GLN A 11 10.74 -9.16 9.16
CA GLN A 11 11.20 -8.79 7.83
C GLN A 11 10.49 -9.65 6.80
N GLU A 12 9.92 -9.00 5.80
CA GLU A 12 9.23 -9.66 4.70
C GLU A 12 9.87 -9.22 3.39
N TRP A 13 10.24 -10.19 2.55
CA TRP A 13 10.90 -9.95 1.27
C TRP A 13 10.02 -10.45 0.13
N PHE A 14 9.90 -9.66 -0.93
CA PHE A 14 9.21 -10.08 -2.13
C PHE A 14 9.70 -9.32 -3.36
N MET A 15 9.50 -9.92 -4.52
CA MET A 15 9.82 -9.33 -5.81
C MET A 15 8.60 -8.67 -6.42
N VAL A 16 8.82 -7.53 -7.08
CA VAL A 16 7.83 -6.83 -7.90
C VAL A 16 8.46 -6.44 -9.23
N GLN A 17 7.64 -6.27 -10.27
CA GLN A 17 8.14 -5.98 -11.61
C GLN A 17 8.82 -4.61 -11.65
N THR A 18 9.96 -4.48 -12.35
CA THR A 18 10.74 -3.23 -12.45
C THR A 18 9.91 -2.06 -13.01
N LYS A 19 8.95 -2.33 -13.90
CA LYS A 19 7.99 -1.32 -14.41
C LYS A 19 7.15 -0.65 -13.30
N SER A 20 6.99 -1.29 -12.14
CA SER A 20 6.23 -0.75 -11.00
C SER A 20 7.06 0.14 -10.08
N LYS A 21 8.40 0.19 -10.26
CA LYS A 21 9.32 0.98 -9.41
C LYS A 21 8.90 2.44 -9.23
N PRO A 22 8.43 3.17 -10.28
CA PRO A 22 7.93 4.54 -10.10
C PRO A 22 6.70 4.64 -9.19
N ARG A 23 5.77 3.66 -9.27
CA ARG A 23 4.57 3.61 -8.41
C ARG A 23 4.95 3.37 -6.95
N VAL A 24 5.81 2.40 -6.70
CA VAL A 24 6.31 2.09 -5.35
C VAL A 24 7.06 3.29 -4.76
N HIS A 25 7.91 3.95 -5.55
CA HIS A 25 8.64 5.13 -5.09
C HIS A 25 7.70 6.27 -4.70
N ARG A 26 6.70 6.56 -5.55
CA ARG A 26 5.69 7.60 -5.29
C ARG A 26 4.88 7.30 -4.02
N GLN A 27 4.50 6.04 -3.82
CA GLN A 27 3.64 5.64 -2.70
C GLN A 27 4.41 5.30 -1.42
N ARG A 28 5.74 5.28 -1.45
CA ARG A 28 6.58 4.79 -0.33
C ARG A 28 6.23 5.42 1.01
N LEU A 29 6.15 6.75 1.09
CA LEU A 29 5.88 7.44 2.35
C LEU A 29 4.46 7.15 2.87
N GLN A 30 3.48 7.06 1.97
CA GLN A 30 2.10 6.72 2.33
C GLN A 30 2.01 5.29 2.86
N VAL A 31 2.61 4.31 2.18
CA VAL A 31 2.64 2.91 2.64
C VAL A 31 3.31 2.79 4.00
N GLN A 32 4.45 3.47 4.20
CA GLN A 32 5.13 3.45 5.50
C GLN A 32 4.26 4.01 6.62
N ARG A 33 3.49 5.07 6.35
CA ARG A 33 2.60 5.71 7.32
C ARG A 33 1.35 4.88 7.61
N ILE A 34 0.63 4.43 6.57
CA ILE A 34 -0.61 3.65 6.70
C ILE A 34 -0.31 2.35 7.41
N PHE A 35 0.70 1.62 6.93
CA PHE A 35 0.98 0.28 7.44
C PHE A 35 1.95 0.25 8.61
N ARG A 36 2.57 1.39 8.98
CA ARG A 36 3.59 1.46 10.04
C ARG A 36 4.74 0.46 9.83
N VAL A 37 5.21 0.39 8.58
CA VAL A 37 6.36 -0.42 8.16
C VAL A 37 7.41 0.49 7.55
N LYS A 38 8.66 0.03 7.48
CA LYS A 38 9.70 0.63 6.63
C LYS A 38 9.72 -0.12 5.31
N VAL A 39 9.84 0.61 4.19
CA VAL A 39 9.88 0.02 2.84
C VAL A 39 11.22 0.35 2.19
N THR A 40 12.02 -0.69 1.92
CA THR A 40 13.32 -0.54 1.26
C THR A 40 13.30 -1.23 -0.10
N ALA A 41 13.71 -0.52 -1.14
CA ALA A 41 13.85 -1.06 -2.49
C ALA A 41 15.31 -1.34 -2.80
N PHE A 42 15.60 -2.56 -3.22
CA PHE A 42 16.94 -3.01 -3.59
C PHE A 42 17.03 -3.18 -5.10
N GLN A 43 18.17 -2.79 -5.66
CA GLN A 43 18.46 -3.00 -7.07
C GLN A 43 18.63 -4.51 -7.31
N SER A 44 17.89 -5.05 -8.28
CA SER A 44 18.21 -6.36 -8.84
C SER A 44 19.21 -6.22 -9.98
N ARG A 45 19.69 -7.36 -10.47
CA ARG A 45 20.59 -7.39 -11.63
C ARG A 45 19.90 -6.76 -12.87
N PRO A 46 20.64 -6.06 -13.74
CA PRO A 46 20.08 -5.32 -14.89
C PRO A 46 19.27 -6.18 -15.87
N ASP A 47 19.55 -7.47 -15.92
CA ASP A 47 18.93 -8.48 -16.77
C ASP A 47 17.60 -9.04 -16.23
N THR A 48 17.17 -8.62 -15.03
CA THR A 48 15.95 -9.13 -14.41
C THR A 48 14.78 -8.13 -14.53
N PRO A 49 13.57 -8.59 -14.91
CA PRO A 49 12.39 -7.72 -14.98
C PRO A 49 11.77 -7.43 -13.60
N TYR A 50 12.49 -7.71 -12.51
CA TYR A 50 12.02 -7.60 -11.14
C TYR A 50 13.02 -6.83 -10.27
N PHE A 51 12.53 -6.24 -9.18
CA PHE A 51 13.37 -5.70 -8.11
C PHE A 51 12.87 -6.16 -6.75
N TRP A 52 13.76 -6.17 -5.76
CA TRP A 52 13.44 -6.62 -4.40
C TRP A 52 12.88 -5.49 -3.55
N LEU A 53 11.82 -5.82 -2.82
CA LEU A 53 11.30 -5.01 -1.72
C LEU A 53 11.50 -5.75 -0.40
N GLN A 54 11.96 -5.01 0.61
CA GLN A 54 11.97 -5.43 1.99
C GLN A 54 11.00 -4.56 2.77
N LEU A 55 10.15 -5.21 3.57
CA LEU A 55 9.31 -4.59 4.57
C LEU A 55 9.84 -4.94 5.95
N GLU A 56 9.92 -3.95 6.83
CA GLU A 56 10.35 -4.13 8.21
C GLU A 56 9.32 -3.50 9.14
N GLY A 57 8.83 -4.26 10.12
CA GLY A 57 7.81 -3.77 11.07
C GLY A 57 7.11 -4.90 11.84
N PRO A 58 5.94 -4.62 12.45
CA PRO A 58 5.12 -5.66 13.07
C PRO A 58 4.70 -6.73 12.04
N ARG A 59 4.70 -8.01 12.43
CA ARG A 59 4.46 -9.13 11.49
C ARG A 59 3.13 -9.04 10.74
N GLU A 60 2.06 -8.63 11.42
CA GLU A 60 0.75 -8.44 10.78
C GLU A 60 0.81 -7.31 9.73
N ASN A 61 1.47 -6.21 10.09
CA ASN A 61 1.59 -5.03 9.26
C ASN A 61 2.44 -5.29 8.01
N THR A 62 3.54 -6.04 8.13
CA THR A 62 4.36 -6.43 6.99
C THR A 62 3.60 -7.34 6.02
N GLY A 63 2.74 -8.23 6.54
CA GLY A 63 1.83 -9.03 5.72
C GLY A 63 0.83 -8.16 4.94
N LYS A 64 0.12 -7.26 5.63
CA LYS A 64 -0.83 -6.33 5.00
C LYS A 64 -0.17 -5.42 3.96
N ALA A 65 0.98 -4.85 4.29
CA ALA A 65 1.73 -3.99 3.37
C ALA A 65 2.23 -4.74 2.13
N LYS A 66 2.60 -6.03 2.27
CA LYS A 66 2.99 -6.88 1.14
C LYS A 66 1.82 -7.08 0.17
N GLU A 67 0.64 -7.46 0.66
CA GLU A 67 -0.53 -7.66 -0.21
C GLU A 67 -0.99 -6.36 -0.87
N TYR A 68 -1.00 -5.24 -0.12
CA TYR A 68 -1.25 -3.92 -0.69
C TYR A 68 -0.26 -3.57 -1.82
N LEU A 69 1.04 -3.78 -1.60
CA LEU A 69 2.07 -3.45 -2.59
C LEU A 69 2.00 -4.37 -3.83
N LYS A 70 1.64 -5.65 -3.67
CA LYS A 70 1.35 -6.53 -4.81
C LYS A 70 0.20 -5.97 -5.63
N GLY A 71 -0.91 -5.59 -4.99
CA GLY A 71 -2.06 -4.97 -5.65
C GLY A 71 -1.73 -3.63 -6.33
N LEU A 72 -0.90 -2.79 -5.71
CA LEU A 72 -0.43 -1.54 -6.31
C LEU A 72 0.43 -1.79 -7.57
N CYS A 73 1.32 -2.78 -7.50
CA CYS A 73 2.28 -3.09 -8.57
C CYS A 73 1.63 -3.83 -9.74
N ASN A 74 0.72 -4.76 -9.47
CA ASN A 74 0.03 -5.58 -10.45
C ASN A 74 -1.43 -5.82 -10.01
N PRO A 75 -2.31 -4.81 -10.16
CA PRO A 75 -3.70 -4.93 -9.74
C PRO A 75 -4.43 -5.97 -10.59
N GLU A 76 -5.17 -6.86 -9.93
CA GLU A 76 -6.08 -7.81 -10.57
C GLU A 76 -7.39 -7.12 -10.96
N LEU A 77 -7.80 -6.14 -10.15
CA LEU A 77 -8.97 -5.31 -10.40
C LEU A 77 -8.59 -3.83 -10.37
N TRP A 78 -9.18 -3.07 -11.29
CA TRP A 78 -9.05 -1.62 -11.38
C TRP A 78 -10.39 -1.05 -11.81
N LYS A 79 -11.11 -0.41 -10.89
CA LYS A 79 -12.49 0.02 -11.11
C LYS A 79 -12.74 1.43 -10.58
N GLU A 80 -13.61 2.16 -11.26
CA GLU A 80 -14.16 3.41 -10.73
C GLU A 80 -15.38 3.09 -9.86
N VAL A 81 -15.39 3.64 -8.65
CA VAL A 81 -16.55 3.63 -7.75
C VAL A 81 -17.16 5.01 -7.72
N ARG A 82 -18.47 5.09 -7.97
CA ARG A 82 -19.26 6.32 -7.93
C ARG A 82 -19.95 6.46 -6.58
N TYR A 83 -19.99 7.67 -6.04
CA TYR A 83 -20.67 8.01 -4.80
C TYR A 83 -21.29 9.42 -4.86
N PRO A 84 -22.28 9.74 -4.02
CA PRO A 84 -22.82 11.10 -3.93
C PRO A 84 -21.72 12.15 -3.69
N PRO A 85 -21.60 13.21 -4.51
CA PRO A 85 -20.51 14.20 -4.38
C PRO A 85 -20.39 14.85 -2.99
N VAL A 86 -21.49 14.94 -2.24
CA VAL A 86 -21.49 15.43 -0.84
C VAL A 86 -20.60 14.59 0.09
N LEU A 87 -20.36 13.31 -0.24
CA LEU A 87 -19.48 12.42 0.52
C LEU A 87 -18.00 12.56 0.16
N HIS A 88 -17.63 13.44 -0.78
CA HIS A 88 -16.23 13.58 -1.20
C HIS A 88 -15.29 13.98 -0.06
N CYS A 89 -15.79 14.78 0.90
CA CYS A 89 -15.06 15.14 2.10
C CYS A 89 -14.75 13.94 3.01
N ALA A 90 -15.49 12.82 2.92
CA ALA A 90 -15.13 11.61 3.64
C ALA A 90 -13.78 11.06 3.16
N PHE A 91 -13.43 11.21 1.87
CA PHE A 91 -12.18 10.68 1.33
C PHE A 91 -11.00 11.67 1.41
N LEU A 92 -11.24 12.96 1.19
CA LEU A 92 -10.18 13.99 1.16
C LEU A 92 -10.15 14.91 2.40
N GLY A 93 -11.21 14.91 3.21
CA GLY A 93 -11.26 15.65 4.47
C GLY A 93 -10.35 15.05 5.52
N ALA A 94 -10.13 15.78 6.62
CA ALA A 94 -9.26 15.36 7.73
C ALA A 94 -7.89 14.85 7.25
N GLN A 95 -7.32 15.47 6.22
CA GLN A 95 -6.04 15.08 5.60
C GLN A 95 -6.01 13.63 5.09
N GLY A 96 -7.16 13.07 4.70
CA GLY A 96 -7.27 11.73 4.13
C GLY A 96 -7.26 10.59 5.15
N LEU A 97 -7.45 10.86 6.45
CA LEU A 97 -7.42 9.83 7.50
C LEU A 97 -8.39 8.66 7.24
N PHE A 98 -9.61 8.94 6.79
CA PHE A 98 -10.57 7.89 6.47
C PHE A 98 -10.13 7.07 5.24
N LEU A 99 -9.56 7.72 4.23
CA LEU A 99 -9.01 7.03 3.07
C LEU A 99 -7.86 6.09 3.46
N ASP A 100 -7.00 6.53 4.38
CA ASP A 100 -5.93 5.69 4.92
C ASP A 100 -6.48 4.49 5.70
N CYS A 101 -7.55 4.68 6.48
CA CYS A 101 -8.24 3.58 7.16
C CYS A 101 -8.81 2.57 6.16
N LEU A 102 -9.41 3.05 5.06
CA LEU A 102 -9.90 2.18 3.99
C LEU A 102 -8.75 1.40 3.33
N CYS A 103 -7.65 2.06 2.97
CA CYS A 103 -6.46 1.38 2.44
C CYS A 103 -5.92 0.30 3.40
N TRP A 104 -5.92 0.57 4.70
CA TRP A 104 -5.47 -0.39 5.71
C TRP A 104 -6.41 -1.59 5.86
N SER A 105 -7.72 -1.37 5.79
CA SER A 105 -8.72 -2.43 6.00
C SER A 105 -8.92 -3.31 4.76
N THR A 106 -8.93 -2.71 3.56
CA THR A 106 -9.20 -3.43 2.30
C THR A 106 -7.94 -3.84 1.56
N LEU A 107 -6.79 -3.26 1.90
CA LEU A 107 -5.52 -3.43 1.17
C LEU A 107 -5.60 -2.96 -0.29
N ALA A 108 -6.64 -2.19 -0.65
CA ALA A 108 -6.77 -1.58 -1.96
C ALA A 108 -5.97 -0.28 -2.06
N TYR A 109 -5.36 -0.06 -3.22
CA TYR A 109 -4.86 1.25 -3.63
C TYR A 109 -6.03 2.14 -4.07
N LEU A 110 -6.22 3.25 -3.34
CA LEU A 110 -7.32 4.18 -3.55
C LEU A 110 -6.79 5.49 -4.13
N VAL A 111 -7.36 5.94 -5.24
CA VAL A 111 -7.02 7.21 -5.89
C VAL A 111 -8.26 8.09 -6.00
N PRO A 112 -8.38 9.14 -5.17
CA PRO A 112 -9.48 10.09 -5.27
C PRO A 112 -9.52 10.75 -6.65
N GLY A 113 -10.70 10.71 -7.29
CA GLY A 113 -10.98 11.42 -8.53
C GLY A 113 -11.66 12.77 -8.26
N PRO A 114 -12.36 13.35 -9.26
CA PRO A 114 -13.29 14.46 -9.04
C PRO A 114 -14.37 14.12 -8.00
N PRO A 115 -15.07 15.12 -7.43
CA PRO A 115 -16.19 14.88 -6.52
C PRO A 115 -17.19 13.85 -7.06
N GLY A 116 -17.40 12.77 -6.28
CA GLY A 116 -18.28 11.65 -6.65
C GLY A 116 -17.59 10.47 -7.34
N SER A 117 -16.25 10.46 -7.45
CA SER A 117 -15.47 9.37 -8.04
C SER A 117 -14.28 8.96 -7.18
N LEU A 118 -14.04 7.64 -7.09
CA LEU A 118 -12.87 7.03 -6.46
C LEU A 118 -12.40 5.86 -7.32
N MET A 119 -11.15 5.90 -7.76
CA MET A 119 -10.53 4.74 -8.41
C MET A 119 -10.02 3.78 -7.33
N VAL A 120 -10.40 2.51 -7.46
CA VAL A 120 -10.03 1.42 -6.54
C VAL A 120 -9.26 0.39 -7.33
N GLY A 121 -8.05 0.08 -6.88
CA GLY A 121 -7.20 -0.95 -7.46
C GLY A 121 -6.62 -1.88 -6.44
N GLY A 122 -6.43 -3.14 -6.78
CA GLY A 122 -5.82 -4.08 -5.84
C GLY A 122 -5.92 -5.52 -6.31
N LEU A 123 -5.71 -6.43 -5.36
CA LEU A 123 -5.98 -7.85 -5.54
C LEU A 123 -7.48 -8.10 -5.44
N THR A 124 -7.95 -9.25 -5.92
CA THR A 124 -9.39 -9.59 -5.90
C THR A 124 -9.98 -9.59 -4.49
N GLU A 125 -9.21 -10.10 -3.52
CA GLU A 125 -9.57 -10.11 -2.09
C GLU A 125 -9.80 -8.71 -1.50
N SER A 126 -9.27 -7.65 -2.13
CA SER A 126 -9.49 -6.28 -1.68
C SER A 126 -10.93 -5.77 -1.96
N PHE A 127 -11.74 -6.55 -2.69
CA PHE A 127 -13.10 -6.18 -3.13
C PHE A 127 -14.21 -7.07 -2.54
N THR A 128 -13.87 -8.02 -1.66
CA THR A 128 -14.80 -8.99 -1.03
C THR A 128 -14.97 -8.70 0.44
#